data_AF-A0A8S9GIF1-F1
#
_entry.id   AF-A0A8S9GIF1-F1
#
_cell.length_a   1.000
_cell.length_b   1.000
_cell.length_c   1.000
_cell.angle_alpha   90.00
_cell.angle_beta   90.00
_cell.angle_gamma   90.00
#
_symmetry.space_group_name_H-M   'P 1'
#
loop_
_entity.id
_entity.type
_entity.pdbx_description
1 polymer ?
#
loop_
_entity_poly.entity_id
_entity_poly.type
_entity_poly.pdbx_seq_one_letter_code
_entity_poly.pdbx_strand_id
1 'polypeptide(L)'
;MPMSSKTMNMLEGLVKDSSFKWLLGKQSSFDEEIEEMGRSPSAGTNWIPELSPVANVVVRRCSKILGVSANDLRDSFKQEASESLKQPSLFARNFLEYCCFRALSLSVGVTGHLADKKFRRLTFDMMVVWEVPAVASQALLSVEEDATVSLEAFSRIAPAVPIIADVIICENLFGMLTSSTGGRLQFSVYDKYLCGLERAIKKMRTQSESSLLSGVRPKKEKILEIDGTVTTQPVLEHVGMSTWPGRLILTDHSLYFEALKVVSYDKPKRYDLSEDLKQIVKPELTGPWGTRLFDKAVSYKSISLTSGDGVPGA
;
A
#
# COMPACT_ATOMS: atom_id res chain seq x y z
N MET A 1 -6.13 -31.86 49.14
CA MET A 1 -5.66 -31.16 47.93
C MET A 1 -6.86 -30.84 47.07
N PRO A 2 -7.07 -29.56 46.71
CA PRO A 2 -7.52 -29.27 45.36
C PRO A 2 -6.60 -28.22 44.71
N MET A 3 -6.06 -28.56 43.54
CA MET A 3 -5.43 -27.61 42.64
C MET A 3 -6.52 -26.90 41.83
N SER A 4 -6.70 -25.61 42.07
CA SER A 4 -7.35 -24.69 41.13
C SER A 4 -6.78 -23.29 41.35
N SER A 5 -6.76 -22.48 40.28
CA SER A 5 -6.38 -21.04 40.21
C SER A 5 -5.01 -20.63 39.63
N LYS A 6 -4.40 -21.38 38.70
CA LYS A 6 -3.22 -20.84 37.96
C LYS A 6 -3.56 -19.95 36.75
N THR A 7 -4.76 -20.01 36.20
CA THR A 7 -5.13 -19.28 34.97
C THR A 7 -5.67 -17.87 35.23
N MET A 8 -6.16 -17.58 36.45
CA MET A 8 -6.76 -16.29 36.78
C MET A 8 -5.72 -15.18 37.01
N ASN A 9 -4.51 -15.55 37.44
CA ASN A 9 -3.49 -14.58 37.87
C ASN A 9 -2.78 -13.87 36.71
N MET A 10 -2.75 -14.44 35.49
CA MET A 10 -2.12 -13.79 34.33
C MET A 10 -2.97 -12.67 33.73
N LEU A 11 -4.30 -12.76 33.85
CA LEU A 11 -5.21 -11.68 33.42
C LEU A 11 -5.24 -10.53 34.43
N GLU A 12 -5.15 -10.85 35.72
CA GLU A 12 -5.22 -9.85 36.80
C GLU A 12 -4.02 -8.89 36.81
N GLY A 13 -2.83 -9.37 36.43
CA GLY A 13 -1.63 -8.53 36.29
C GLY A 13 -1.72 -7.53 35.13
N LEU A 14 -2.37 -7.91 34.02
CA LEU A 14 -2.50 -7.06 32.83
C LEU A 14 -3.59 -5.98 32.99
N VAL A 15 -4.66 -6.29 33.75
CA VAL A 15 -5.75 -5.35 34.05
C VAL A 15 -5.28 -4.25 35.01
N LYS A 16 -4.41 -4.57 35.96
CA LYS A 16 -3.91 -3.60 36.95
C LYS A 16 -3.01 -2.53 36.33
N ASP A 17 -2.16 -2.89 35.37
CA ASP A 17 -1.30 -1.94 34.65
C ASP A 17 -2.09 -1.06 33.64
N SER A 18 -3.21 -1.58 33.13
CA SER A 18 -4.13 -0.83 32.26
C SER A 18 -4.96 0.20 33.05
N SER A 19 -5.27 -0.10 34.31
CA SER A 19 -6.00 0.77 35.25
C SER A 19 -5.29 2.08 35.60
N PHE A 20 -4.03 2.28 35.23
CA PHE A 20 -3.32 3.55 35.45
C PHE A 20 -3.12 4.36 34.17
N LYS A 21 -3.38 3.79 32.98
CA LYS A 21 -3.22 4.47 31.70
C LYS A 21 -4.41 5.36 31.31
N TRP A 22 -5.63 5.03 31.74
CA TRP A 22 -6.82 5.84 31.47
C TRP A 22 -6.75 7.26 32.07
N LEU A 23 -5.94 7.47 33.12
CA LEU A 23 -5.73 8.77 33.77
C LEU A 23 -4.73 9.68 33.02
N LEU A 24 -3.98 9.17 32.04
CA LEU A 24 -2.92 9.90 31.34
C LEU A 24 -3.25 10.21 29.86
N GLY A 25 -4.49 10.00 29.42
CA GLY A 25 -5.06 10.76 28.30
C GLY A 25 -4.72 10.32 26.86
N LYS A 26 -4.19 9.13 26.62
CA LYS A 26 -4.14 8.54 25.26
C LYS A 26 -4.41 7.03 25.30
N GLN A 27 -5.64 6.65 25.00
CA GLN A 27 -6.03 5.25 24.86
C GLN A 27 -5.59 4.76 23.46
N SER A 28 -4.83 3.68 23.40
CA SER A 28 -4.41 3.08 22.12
C SER A 28 -5.63 2.44 21.42
N SER A 29 -5.60 2.32 20.09
CA SER A 29 -6.69 1.65 19.35
C SER A 29 -6.88 0.18 19.76
N PHE A 30 -5.89 -0.42 20.44
CA PHE A 30 -5.95 -1.79 20.91
C PHE A 30 -6.51 -1.90 22.33
N ASP A 31 -6.38 -0.87 23.17
CA ASP A 31 -6.69 -0.97 24.61
C ASP A 31 -8.17 -1.32 24.84
N GLU A 32 -9.08 -0.66 24.12
CA GLU A 32 -10.52 -0.93 24.21
C GLU A 32 -10.87 -2.36 23.77
N GLU A 33 -10.27 -2.84 22.68
CA GLU A 33 -10.50 -4.20 22.17
C GLU A 33 -9.89 -5.28 23.08
N ILE A 34 -8.75 -5.01 23.71
CA ILE A 34 -8.15 -5.89 24.71
C ILE A 34 -9.09 -6.02 25.92
N GLU A 35 -9.61 -4.90 26.43
CA GLU A 35 -10.57 -4.91 27.54
C GLU A 35 -11.89 -5.63 27.18
N GLU A 36 -12.43 -5.41 25.97
CA GLU A 36 -13.62 -6.12 25.47
C GLU A 36 -13.39 -7.64 25.43
N MET A 37 -12.22 -8.05 24.93
CA MET A 37 -11.85 -9.45 24.80
C MET A 37 -11.70 -10.13 26.17
N GLY A 38 -11.17 -9.42 27.17
CA GLY A 38 -11.07 -9.88 28.55
C GLY A 38 -12.41 -9.95 29.29
N ARG A 39 -13.39 -9.11 28.95
CA ARG A 39 -14.74 -9.09 29.55
C ARG A 39 -15.72 -10.09 28.93
N SER A 40 -15.40 -10.66 27.77
CA SER A 40 -16.30 -11.55 27.04
C SER A 40 -16.51 -12.90 27.78
N PRO A 41 -17.73 -13.50 27.77
CA PRO A 41 -17.97 -14.83 28.38
C PRO A 41 -17.10 -15.95 27.78
N SER A 42 -16.62 -15.75 26.55
CA SER A 42 -15.70 -16.63 25.82
C SER A 42 -14.22 -16.22 25.93
N ALA A 43 -13.86 -15.33 26.87
CA ALA A 43 -12.52 -14.73 26.98
C ALA A 43 -11.39 -15.77 27.02
N GLY A 44 -11.60 -16.89 27.73
CA GLY A 44 -10.61 -17.95 27.83
C GLY A 44 -10.46 -18.83 26.58
N THR A 45 -11.49 -18.90 25.74
CA THR A 45 -11.48 -19.77 24.55
C THR A 45 -10.89 -19.08 23.33
N ASN A 46 -10.98 -17.75 23.24
CA ASN A 46 -10.50 -17.00 22.08
C ASN A 46 -9.10 -16.39 22.26
N TRP A 47 -8.43 -16.67 23.38
CA TRP A 47 -7.09 -16.18 23.69
C TRP A 47 -6.04 -17.24 23.43
N ILE A 48 -4.99 -16.88 22.68
CA ILE A 48 -3.84 -17.73 22.38
C ILE A 48 -2.69 -17.31 23.30
N PRO A 49 -2.28 -18.13 24.28
CA PRO A 49 -1.31 -17.75 25.31
C PRO A 49 0.08 -17.38 24.78
N GLU A 50 0.48 -17.94 23.64
CA GLU A 50 1.78 -17.70 23.02
C GLU A 50 1.88 -16.32 22.36
N LEU A 51 0.75 -15.68 22.10
CA LEU A 51 0.65 -14.40 21.41
C LEU A 51 0.63 -13.22 22.38
N SER A 52 1.19 -12.08 21.96
CA SER A 52 1.02 -10.82 22.68
C SER A 52 -0.45 -10.39 22.73
N PRO A 53 -0.86 -9.51 23.66
CA PRO A 53 -2.23 -9.01 23.71
C PRO A 53 -2.71 -8.35 22.41
N VAL A 54 -1.84 -7.55 21.78
CA VAL A 54 -2.15 -6.89 20.51
C VAL A 54 -2.23 -7.88 19.35
N ALA A 55 -1.39 -8.92 19.34
CA ALA A 55 -1.47 -9.98 18.35
C ALA A 55 -2.77 -10.80 18.48
N ASN A 56 -3.23 -11.07 19.71
CA ASN A 56 -4.54 -11.68 19.96
C ASN A 56 -5.70 -10.86 19.38
N VAL A 57 -5.66 -9.53 19.51
CA VAL A 57 -6.66 -8.64 18.90
C VAL A 57 -6.67 -8.79 17.38
N VAL A 58 -5.50 -8.74 16.74
CA VAL A 58 -5.42 -8.89 15.27
C VAL A 58 -5.89 -10.28 14.84
N VAL A 59 -5.50 -11.35 15.54
CA VAL A 59 -5.99 -12.71 15.25
C VAL A 59 -7.50 -12.81 15.40
N ARG A 60 -8.12 -12.18 16.42
CA ARG A 60 -9.58 -12.10 16.57
C ARG A 60 -10.24 -11.36 15.40
N ARG A 61 -9.63 -10.28 14.88
CA ARG A 61 -10.12 -9.58 13.69
C ARG A 61 -10.03 -10.48 12.45
N CYS A 62 -8.91 -11.18 12.26
CA CYS A 62 -8.74 -12.17 11.19
C CYS A 62 -9.78 -13.29 11.28
N SER A 63 -10.02 -13.83 12.48
CA SER A 63 -10.98 -14.90 12.71
C SER A 63 -12.41 -14.47 12.36
N LYS A 64 -12.79 -13.24 12.70
CA LYS A 64 -14.07 -12.63 12.30
C LYS A 64 -14.21 -12.52 10.78
N ILE A 65 -13.15 -12.13 10.07
CA ILE A 65 -13.15 -12.06 8.59
C ILE A 65 -13.30 -13.45 7.98
N LEU A 66 -12.62 -14.45 8.55
CA LEU A 66 -12.62 -15.83 8.06
C LEU A 66 -13.86 -16.63 8.47
N GLY A 67 -14.67 -16.12 9.40
CA GLY A 67 -15.86 -16.81 9.91
C GLY A 67 -15.55 -18.06 10.76
N VAL A 68 -14.36 -18.13 11.37
CA VAL A 68 -13.90 -19.26 12.20
C VAL A 68 -13.39 -18.77 13.56
N SER A 69 -13.25 -19.66 14.54
CA SER A 69 -12.68 -19.28 15.84
C SER A 69 -11.16 -19.17 15.79
N ALA A 70 -10.56 -18.46 16.75
CA ALA A 70 -9.10 -18.35 16.86
C ALA A 70 -8.44 -19.73 17.16
N ASN A 71 -9.15 -20.62 17.87
CA ASN A 71 -8.67 -21.99 18.10
C ASN A 71 -8.71 -22.82 16.82
N ASP A 72 -9.79 -22.73 16.04
CA ASP A 72 -9.89 -23.47 14.77
C ASP A 72 -8.78 -23.03 13.81
N LEU A 73 -8.43 -21.73 13.79
CA LEU A 73 -7.27 -21.24 13.05
C LEU A 73 -5.96 -21.83 13.56
N ARG A 74 -5.78 -21.89 14.88
CA ARG A 74 -4.58 -22.48 15.50
C ARG A 74 -4.45 -23.96 15.15
N ASP A 75 -5.55 -24.69 15.19
CA ASP A 75 -5.57 -26.12 14.91
C ASP A 75 -5.35 -26.37 13.41
N SER A 76 -5.94 -25.56 12.54
CA SER A 76 -5.67 -25.57 11.09
C SER A 76 -4.20 -25.28 10.79
N PHE A 77 -3.60 -24.27 11.44
CA PHE A 77 -2.16 -23.99 11.30
C PHE A 77 -1.30 -25.18 11.73
N LYS A 78 -1.62 -25.80 12.87
CA LYS A 78 -0.90 -26.99 13.36
C LYS A 78 -1.04 -28.19 12.42
N GLN A 79 -2.14 -28.30 11.69
CA GLN A 79 -2.35 -29.38 10.72
C GLN A 79 -1.67 -29.10 9.37
N GLU A 80 -1.78 -27.88 8.86
CA GLU A 80 -1.35 -27.51 7.50
C GLU A 80 0.13 -27.10 7.41
N ALA A 81 0.70 -26.51 8.46
CA ALA A 81 2.07 -26.00 8.41
C ALA A 81 3.11 -27.13 8.48
N SER A 82 4.30 -26.89 7.93
CA SER A 82 5.46 -27.75 8.10
C SER A 82 5.98 -27.73 9.54
N GLU A 83 6.59 -28.83 10.00
CA GLU A 83 7.13 -28.93 11.38
C GLU A 83 8.16 -27.84 11.73
N SER A 84 8.93 -27.37 10.75
CA SER A 84 9.88 -26.26 10.93
C SER A 84 9.20 -24.95 11.32
N LEU A 85 7.95 -24.73 10.90
CA LEU A 85 7.18 -23.53 11.20
C LEU A 85 6.46 -23.59 12.55
N LYS A 86 6.36 -24.79 13.15
CA LYS A 86 5.69 -25.03 14.44
C LYS A 86 6.64 -24.92 15.64
N GLN A 87 7.93 -24.61 15.39
CA GLN A 87 8.93 -24.45 16.44
C GLN A 87 8.46 -23.41 17.48
N PRO A 88 8.53 -23.68 18.79
CA PRO A 88 7.97 -22.80 19.82
C PRO A 88 8.46 -21.35 19.75
N SER A 89 9.73 -21.14 19.37
CA SER A 89 10.33 -19.81 19.23
C SER A 89 9.78 -18.99 18.05
N LEU A 90 9.26 -19.65 17.02
CA LEU A 90 8.72 -19.03 15.80
C LEU A 90 7.19 -19.09 15.73
N PHE A 91 6.58 -19.91 16.58
CA PHE A 91 5.15 -20.21 16.56
C PHE A 91 4.30 -18.95 16.50
N ALA A 92 4.54 -17.99 17.40
CA ALA A 92 3.74 -16.76 17.48
C ALA A 92 3.77 -15.96 16.17
N ARG A 93 4.96 -15.77 15.59
CA ARG A 93 5.14 -15.03 14.33
C ARG A 93 4.52 -15.78 13.15
N ASN A 94 4.80 -17.07 13.02
CA ASN A 94 4.30 -17.88 11.91
C ASN A 94 2.78 -18.07 11.95
N PHE A 95 2.21 -18.26 13.15
CA PHE A 95 0.78 -18.37 13.34
C PHE A 95 0.07 -17.04 13.04
N LEU A 96 0.63 -15.91 13.49
CA LEU A 96 0.13 -14.59 13.14
C LEU A 96 0.13 -14.38 11.62
N GLU A 97 1.25 -14.67 10.94
CA GLU A 97 1.35 -14.59 9.48
C GLU A 97 0.29 -15.45 8.77
N TYR A 98 0.11 -16.69 9.22
CA TYR A 98 -0.91 -17.59 8.69
C TYR A 98 -2.32 -16.96 8.78
N CYS A 99 -2.66 -16.38 9.94
CA CYS A 99 -3.93 -15.70 10.14
C CYS A 99 -4.07 -14.47 9.24
N CYS A 100 -3.02 -13.65 9.16
CA CYS A 100 -3.00 -12.43 8.35
C CYS A 100 -3.19 -12.76 6.86
N PHE A 101 -2.40 -13.67 6.30
CA PHE A 101 -2.46 -13.99 4.88
C PHE A 101 -3.77 -14.63 4.46
N ARG A 102 -4.36 -15.49 5.30
CA ARG A 102 -5.71 -16.03 5.03
C ARG A 102 -6.77 -14.93 5.07
N ALA A 103 -6.74 -14.04 6.04
CA ALA A 103 -7.72 -12.95 6.12
C ALA A 103 -7.58 -11.96 4.96
N LEU A 104 -6.34 -11.63 4.56
CA LEU A 104 -6.06 -10.74 3.44
C LEU A 104 -6.50 -11.34 2.11
N SER A 105 -6.28 -12.64 1.88
CA SER A 105 -6.70 -13.29 0.63
C SER A 105 -8.22 -13.21 0.40
N LEU A 106 -9.03 -13.33 1.46
CA LEU A 106 -10.48 -13.10 1.36
C LEU A 106 -10.81 -11.61 1.20
N SER A 107 -10.15 -10.74 1.96
CA SER A 107 -10.45 -9.30 1.97
C SER A 107 -10.17 -8.63 0.62
N VAL A 108 -9.11 -9.06 -0.08
CA VAL A 108 -8.73 -8.54 -1.41
C VAL A 108 -9.75 -8.93 -2.49
N GLY A 109 -10.51 -10.01 -2.29
CA GLY A 109 -11.61 -10.41 -3.17
C GLY A 109 -12.78 -9.42 -3.18
N VAL A 110 -12.87 -8.52 -2.20
CA VAL A 110 -13.89 -7.47 -2.14
C VAL A 110 -13.48 -6.26 -2.98
N THR A 111 -14.35 -5.86 -3.90
CA THR A 111 -14.11 -4.67 -4.75
C THR A 111 -14.03 -3.40 -3.90
N GLY A 112 -12.98 -2.61 -4.10
CA GLY A 112 -12.81 -1.32 -3.42
C GLY A 112 -12.33 -1.43 -1.98
N HIS A 113 -11.73 -2.56 -1.57
CA HIS A 113 -11.16 -2.75 -0.22
C HIS A 113 -10.19 -1.62 0.21
N LEU A 114 -9.45 -1.00 -0.72
CA LEU A 114 -8.59 0.14 -0.42
C LEU A 114 -9.34 1.39 0.07
N ALA A 115 -10.61 1.56 -0.31
CA ALA A 115 -11.46 2.67 0.15
C ALA A 115 -11.94 2.44 1.60
N ASP A 116 -11.97 1.19 2.07
CA ASP A 116 -12.40 0.86 3.42
C ASP A 116 -11.32 1.20 4.46
N LYS A 117 -11.63 2.17 5.32
CA LYS A 117 -10.74 2.58 6.43
C LYS A 117 -10.43 1.42 7.39
N LYS A 118 -11.37 0.50 7.61
CA LYS A 118 -11.15 -0.66 8.48
C LYS A 118 -10.13 -1.61 7.88
N PHE A 119 -10.21 -1.86 6.57
CA PHE A 119 -9.20 -2.65 5.86
C PHE A 119 -7.81 -2.01 5.95
N ARG A 120 -7.69 -0.70 5.67
CA ARG A 120 -6.40 0.01 5.76
C ARG A 120 -5.82 0.01 7.18
N ARG A 121 -6.67 0.13 8.20
CA ARG A 121 -6.22 0.04 9.59
C ARG A 121 -5.81 -1.38 9.94
N LEU A 122 -6.55 -2.38 9.49
CA LEU A 122 -6.22 -3.79 9.70
C LEU A 122 -4.85 -4.15 9.11
N THR A 123 -4.57 -3.80 7.85
CA THR A 123 -3.28 -4.11 7.22
C THR A 123 -2.12 -3.42 7.94
N PHE A 124 -2.30 -2.18 8.38
CA PHE A 124 -1.30 -1.49 9.19
C PHE A 124 -1.09 -2.15 10.56
N ASP A 125 -2.18 -2.48 11.25
CA ASP A 125 -2.13 -3.14 12.55
C ASP A 125 -1.47 -4.52 12.45
N MET A 126 -1.71 -5.27 11.36
CA MET A 126 -1.00 -6.52 11.06
C MET A 126 0.52 -6.33 10.98
N MET A 127 0.99 -5.24 10.36
CA MET A 127 2.42 -4.91 10.30
C MET A 127 2.96 -4.56 11.68
N VAL A 128 2.25 -3.74 12.46
CA VAL A 128 2.64 -3.36 13.83
C VAL A 128 2.79 -4.60 14.70
N VAL A 129 1.79 -5.49 14.72
CA VAL A 129 1.84 -6.67 15.59
C VAL A 129 2.82 -7.73 15.12
N TRP A 130 3.22 -7.70 13.85
CA TRP A 130 4.25 -8.59 13.31
C TRP A 130 5.64 -8.32 13.93
N GLU A 131 5.90 -7.08 14.38
CA GLU A 131 7.12 -6.73 15.12
C GLU A 131 7.14 -7.33 16.54
N VAL A 132 5.96 -7.52 17.12
CA VAL A 132 5.77 -7.97 18.52
C VAL A 132 4.73 -9.09 18.65
N PRO A 133 4.93 -10.24 17.98
CA PRO A 133 3.91 -11.28 17.87
C PRO A 133 3.73 -12.08 19.17
N ALA A 134 4.79 -12.21 19.99
CA ALA A 134 4.80 -13.02 21.20
C ALA A 134 4.74 -12.17 22.48
N VAL A 135 4.25 -12.75 23.58
CA VAL A 135 4.23 -12.09 24.92
C VAL A 135 5.61 -11.59 25.33
N ALA A 136 6.66 -12.37 25.05
CA ALA A 136 8.04 -12.00 25.36
C ALA A 136 8.53 -10.74 24.59
N SER A 137 7.88 -10.39 23.47
CA SER A 137 8.23 -9.23 22.64
C SER A 137 7.52 -7.94 23.07
N GLN A 138 6.60 -8.01 24.06
CA GLN A 138 5.72 -6.89 24.42
C GLN A 138 6.47 -5.67 25.01
N ALA A 139 7.65 -5.87 25.60
CA ALA A 139 8.48 -4.79 26.13
C ALA A 139 8.93 -3.77 25.06
N LEU A 140 8.86 -4.13 23.77
CA LEU A 140 9.28 -3.27 22.66
C LEU A 140 8.24 -2.19 22.29
N LEU A 141 6.96 -2.37 22.65
CA LEU A 141 5.90 -1.40 22.32
C LEU A 141 5.66 -0.33 23.39
N SER A 142 6.16 -0.48 24.60
CA SER A 142 5.81 0.44 25.70
C SER A 142 6.54 1.80 25.65
N VAL A 143 7.38 2.04 24.62
CA VAL A 143 8.31 3.17 24.56
C VAL A 143 7.93 4.22 23.51
N GLU A 144 7.10 3.89 22.50
CA GLU A 144 6.78 4.79 21.38
C GLU A 144 5.27 5.12 21.39
N GLU A 145 4.94 6.39 21.66
CA GLU A 145 3.57 6.89 21.88
C GLU A 145 2.66 6.82 20.64
N ASP A 146 3.23 6.49 19.47
CA ASP A 146 2.51 6.17 18.23
C ASP A 146 3.13 4.90 17.61
N ALA A 147 2.34 3.84 17.48
CA ALA A 147 2.81 2.60 16.85
C ALA A 147 3.25 2.86 15.40
N THR A 148 4.51 2.55 15.10
CA THR A 148 5.12 2.68 13.77
C THR A 148 5.60 1.34 13.24
N VAL A 149 5.83 1.27 11.94
CA VAL A 149 6.16 0.05 11.20
C VAL A 149 7.56 0.17 10.59
N SER A 150 8.39 -0.86 10.74
CA SER A 150 9.70 -1.01 10.11
C SER A 150 9.60 -1.53 8.67
N LEU A 151 10.72 -1.45 7.96
CA LEU A 151 10.86 -2.01 6.62
C LEU A 151 10.57 -3.51 6.59
N GLU A 152 11.00 -4.28 7.60
CA GLU A 152 10.81 -5.74 7.66
C GLU A 152 9.34 -6.12 7.76
N ALA A 153 8.60 -5.47 8.65
CA ALA A 153 7.16 -5.72 8.82
C ALA A 153 6.37 -5.29 7.57
N PHE A 154 6.72 -4.13 6.98
CA PHE A 154 6.11 -3.67 5.74
C PHE A 154 6.37 -4.62 4.58
N SER A 155 7.62 -5.03 4.36
CA SER A 155 7.99 -5.93 3.26
C SER A 155 7.45 -7.34 3.41
N ARG A 156 7.12 -7.76 4.64
CA ARG A 156 6.49 -9.05 4.88
C ARG A 156 4.98 -9.06 4.62
N ILE A 157 4.26 -8.05 5.10
CA ILE A 157 2.79 -8.03 5.08
C ILE A 157 2.23 -7.31 3.86
N ALA A 158 2.77 -6.15 3.47
CA ALA A 158 2.20 -5.34 2.41
C ALA A 158 2.12 -6.08 1.04
N PRO A 159 3.14 -6.86 0.62
CA PRO A 159 3.07 -7.62 -0.64
C PRO A 159 2.04 -8.75 -0.67
N ALA A 160 1.44 -9.14 0.48
CA ALA A 160 0.30 -10.06 0.48
C ALA A 160 -0.94 -9.45 -0.18
N VAL A 161 -0.93 -8.12 -0.40
CA VAL A 161 -1.91 -7.39 -1.18
C VAL A 161 -1.15 -6.71 -2.33
N PRO A 162 -0.96 -7.38 -3.49
CA PRO A 162 -0.05 -6.90 -4.55
C PRO A 162 -0.33 -5.50 -5.06
N ILE A 163 -1.58 -5.04 -4.96
CA ILE A 163 -1.95 -3.66 -5.35
C ILE A 163 -1.35 -2.60 -4.41
N ILE A 164 -1.08 -2.96 -3.14
CA ILE A 164 -0.46 -2.07 -2.14
C ILE A 164 1.06 -2.01 -2.34
N ALA A 165 1.71 -3.15 -2.55
CA ALA A 165 3.14 -3.24 -2.79
C ALA A 165 3.45 -4.55 -3.52
N ASP A 166 4.50 -4.55 -4.33
CA ASP A 166 5.09 -5.76 -4.90
C ASP A 166 6.52 -5.93 -4.38
N VAL A 167 7.01 -7.17 -4.34
CA VAL A 167 8.34 -7.53 -3.83
C VAL A 167 9.47 -6.77 -4.52
N ILE A 168 9.28 -6.33 -5.78
CA ILE A 168 10.28 -5.58 -6.55
C ILE A 168 10.36 -4.12 -6.08
N ILE A 169 9.21 -3.49 -5.80
CA ILE A 169 9.14 -2.05 -5.49
C ILE A 169 9.13 -1.75 -3.99
N CYS A 170 9.03 -2.78 -3.15
CA CYS A 170 8.69 -2.63 -1.74
C CYS A 170 9.66 -1.74 -0.96
N GLU A 171 10.97 -1.93 -1.14
CA GLU A 171 11.99 -1.15 -0.43
C GLU A 171 11.99 0.32 -0.86
N ASN A 172 11.91 0.58 -2.17
CA ASN A 172 11.84 1.93 -2.73
C ASN A 172 10.57 2.65 -2.28
N LEU A 173 9.43 1.95 -2.32
CA LEU A 173 8.16 2.49 -1.85
C LEU A 173 8.23 2.83 -0.36
N PHE A 174 8.75 1.93 0.47
CA PHE A 174 8.91 2.19 1.90
C PHE A 174 9.81 3.41 2.15
N GLY A 175 10.97 3.47 1.49
CA GLY A 175 11.88 4.61 1.59
C GLY A 175 11.21 5.95 1.28
N MET A 176 10.37 5.99 0.24
CA MET A 176 9.57 7.18 -0.09
C MET A 176 8.55 7.52 0.99
N LEU A 177 7.80 6.52 1.47
CA LEU A 177 6.78 6.69 2.51
C LEU A 177 7.39 7.13 3.86
N THR A 178 8.64 6.76 4.14
CA THR A 178 9.29 7.08 5.42
C THR A 178 10.34 8.18 5.34
N SER A 179 10.45 8.85 4.20
CA SER A 179 11.48 9.87 3.93
C SER A 179 11.48 11.02 4.94
N SER A 180 10.32 11.36 5.50
CA SER A 180 10.16 12.41 6.53
C SER A 180 10.01 11.87 7.96
N THR A 181 10.04 10.55 8.17
CA THR A 181 9.70 9.91 9.45
C THR A 181 10.82 9.02 9.99
N GLY A 182 12.06 9.27 9.57
CA GLY A 182 13.24 8.59 10.10
C GLY A 182 13.25 7.08 9.85
N GLY A 183 12.66 6.61 8.74
CA GLY A 183 12.64 5.18 8.40
C GLY A 183 11.56 4.36 9.13
N ARG A 184 10.62 5.01 9.82
CA ARG A 184 9.49 4.35 10.50
C ARG A 184 8.18 4.79 9.86
N LEU A 185 7.38 3.85 9.40
CA LEU A 185 6.11 4.12 8.73
C LEU A 185 5.00 4.38 9.75
N GLN A 186 4.41 5.57 9.68
CA GLN A 186 3.27 5.95 10.51
C GLN A 186 1.95 5.64 9.79
N PHE A 187 0.90 5.34 10.56
CA PHE A 187 -0.43 5.05 10.01
C PHE A 187 -0.97 6.20 9.15
N SER A 188 -0.76 7.45 9.57
CA SER A 188 -1.23 8.63 8.84
C SER A 188 -0.65 8.73 7.42
N VAL A 189 0.60 8.31 7.24
CA VAL A 189 1.26 8.26 5.93
C VAL A 189 0.74 7.08 5.11
N TYR A 190 0.63 5.91 5.73
CA TYR A 190 0.10 4.72 5.09
C TYR A 190 -1.36 4.89 4.62
N ASP A 191 -2.22 5.49 5.45
CA ASP A 191 -3.62 5.79 5.14
C ASP A 191 -3.73 6.78 3.97
N LYS A 192 -2.90 7.85 3.97
CA LYS A 192 -2.81 8.80 2.84
C LYS A 192 -2.35 8.13 1.55
N TYR A 193 -1.34 7.27 1.63
CA TYR A 193 -0.83 6.50 0.49
C TYR A 193 -1.94 5.66 -0.14
N LEU A 194 -2.60 4.82 0.65
CA LEU A 194 -3.66 3.94 0.16
C LEU A 194 -4.89 4.71 -0.35
N CYS A 195 -5.26 5.84 0.27
CA CYS A 195 -6.30 6.73 -0.26
C CYS A 195 -5.90 7.38 -1.59
N GLY A 196 -4.62 7.71 -1.78
CA GLY A 196 -4.09 8.19 -3.06
C GLY A 196 -4.13 7.12 -4.13
N LEU A 197 -3.65 5.91 -3.79
CA LEU A 197 -3.62 4.75 -4.66
C LEU A 197 -5.03 4.37 -5.15
N GLU A 198 -6.01 4.32 -4.25
CA GLU A 198 -7.41 4.06 -4.59
C GLU A 198 -7.93 5.06 -5.65
N ARG A 199 -7.68 6.35 -5.43
CA ARG A 199 -8.13 7.41 -6.34
C ARG A 199 -7.46 7.28 -7.70
N ALA A 200 -6.17 6.94 -7.72
CA ALA A 200 -5.43 6.69 -8.95
C ALA A 200 -6.01 5.49 -9.71
N ILE A 201 -6.34 4.39 -9.04
CA ILE A 201 -6.97 3.22 -9.65
C ILE A 201 -8.35 3.56 -10.25
N LYS A 202 -9.18 4.31 -9.52
CA LYS A 202 -10.49 4.77 -10.04
C LYS A 202 -10.34 5.67 -11.26
N LYS A 203 -9.41 6.63 -11.22
CA LYS A 203 -9.11 7.53 -12.33
C LYS A 203 -8.66 6.73 -13.56
N MET A 204 -7.68 5.84 -13.39
CA MET A 204 -7.16 4.96 -14.43
C MET A 204 -8.25 4.08 -15.04
N ARG A 205 -9.11 3.45 -14.23
CA ARG A 205 -10.22 2.62 -14.73
C ARG A 205 -11.19 3.44 -15.59
N THR A 206 -11.59 4.61 -15.11
CA THR A 206 -12.48 5.52 -15.85
C THR A 206 -11.86 5.94 -17.18
N GLN A 207 -10.56 6.24 -17.20
CA GLN A 207 -9.85 6.62 -18.42
C GLN A 207 -9.65 5.46 -19.39
N SER A 208 -9.46 4.24 -18.89
CA SER A 208 -9.30 3.06 -19.72
C SER A 208 -10.53 2.73 -20.58
N GLU A 209 -11.71 3.17 -20.16
CA GLU A 209 -12.98 3.03 -20.88
C GLU A 209 -13.22 4.16 -21.91
N SER A 210 -12.32 5.13 -21.99
CA SER A 210 -12.43 6.28 -22.89
C SER A 210 -12.30 5.87 -24.38
N SER A 211 -13.13 6.52 -25.21
CA SER A 211 -13.06 6.44 -26.68
C SER A 211 -11.99 7.35 -27.29
N LEU A 212 -11.26 8.10 -26.46
CA LEU A 212 -10.14 8.93 -26.89
C LEU A 212 -9.12 8.08 -27.66
N LEU A 213 -8.61 8.63 -28.76
CA LEU A 213 -7.69 7.95 -29.67
C LEU A 213 -8.24 6.65 -30.30
N SER A 214 -9.55 6.34 -30.23
CA SER A 214 -10.10 5.06 -30.74
C SER A 214 -9.83 4.77 -32.22
N GLY A 215 -9.63 5.81 -33.04
CA GLY A 215 -9.24 5.68 -34.45
C GLY A 215 -7.73 5.49 -34.70
N VAL A 216 -6.89 5.68 -33.68
CA VAL A 216 -5.41 5.64 -33.79
C VAL A 216 -4.81 4.55 -32.90
N ARG A 217 -5.37 4.31 -31.71
CA ARG A 217 -4.90 3.30 -30.76
C ARG A 217 -5.36 1.90 -31.18
N PRO A 218 -4.53 0.85 -31.02
CA PRO A 218 -4.98 -0.52 -31.11
C PRO A 218 -6.08 -0.79 -30.07
N LYS A 219 -7.09 -1.59 -30.44
CA LYS A 219 -8.28 -1.86 -29.60
C LYS A 219 -7.96 -2.36 -28.18
N LYS A 220 -6.79 -2.98 -27.97
CA LYS A 220 -6.36 -3.54 -26.68
C LYS A 220 -5.58 -2.57 -25.78
N GLU A 221 -5.01 -1.50 -26.35
CA GLU A 221 -4.18 -0.54 -25.62
C GLU A 221 -5.05 0.31 -24.68
N LYS A 222 -4.75 0.39 -23.39
CA LYS A 222 -5.58 1.10 -22.40
C LYS A 222 -4.96 2.43 -21.99
N ILE A 223 -5.80 3.45 -21.89
CA ILE A 223 -5.37 4.76 -21.36
C ILE A 223 -5.22 4.65 -19.84
N LEU A 224 -4.05 5.04 -19.36
CA LEU A 224 -3.69 5.05 -17.94
C LEU A 224 -3.81 6.45 -17.34
N GLU A 225 -3.36 7.47 -18.07
CA GLU A 225 -3.40 8.86 -17.63
C GLU A 225 -3.56 9.84 -18.81
N ILE A 226 -4.17 10.99 -18.52
CA ILE A 226 -4.32 12.11 -19.45
C ILE A 226 -4.02 13.39 -18.67
N ASP A 227 -3.15 14.23 -19.22
CA ASP A 227 -2.84 15.57 -18.72
C ASP A 227 -2.84 16.60 -19.86
N GLY A 228 -2.87 17.90 -19.56
CA GLY A 228 -3.04 18.98 -20.54
C GLY A 228 -4.46 19.10 -21.12
N THR A 229 -5.47 18.73 -20.33
CA THR A 229 -6.90 18.86 -20.69
C THR A 229 -7.43 20.25 -20.37
N VAL A 230 -8.70 20.56 -20.71
CA VAL A 230 -9.34 21.83 -20.35
C VAL A 230 -9.32 22.11 -18.84
N THR A 231 -9.28 21.06 -18.02
CA THR A 231 -9.26 21.16 -16.55
C THR A 231 -7.85 21.16 -15.94
N THR A 232 -6.80 20.96 -16.72
CA THR A 232 -5.40 20.94 -16.25
C THR A 232 -4.53 21.89 -17.06
N GLN A 233 -3.34 22.22 -16.57
CA GLN A 233 -2.42 23.08 -17.33
C GLN A 233 -1.93 22.32 -18.58
N PRO A 234 -1.83 22.97 -19.75
CA PRO A 234 -1.30 22.35 -20.95
C PRO A 234 0.09 21.77 -20.73
N VAL A 235 0.32 20.57 -21.27
CA VAL A 235 1.66 19.98 -21.31
C VAL A 235 2.42 20.63 -22.46
N LEU A 236 3.65 21.04 -22.22
CA LEU A 236 4.51 21.65 -23.23
C LEU A 236 5.45 20.60 -23.83
N GLU A 237 5.31 20.34 -25.13
CA GLU A 237 6.24 19.51 -25.89
C GLU A 237 7.35 20.40 -26.47
N HIS A 238 8.59 20.10 -26.12
CA HIS A 238 9.77 20.76 -26.67
C HIS A 238 10.40 19.89 -27.75
N VAL A 239 10.46 20.39 -28.99
CA VAL A 239 11.14 19.74 -30.11
C VAL A 239 12.14 20.71 -30.71
N GLY A 240 13.43 20.44 -30.52
CA GLY A 240 14.49 21.38 -30.87
C GLY A 240 14.31 22.71 -30.13
N MET A 241 14.16 23.81 -30.88
CA MET A 241 13.89 25.15 -30.33
C MET A 241 12.41 25.51 -30.25
N SER A 242 11.52 24.61 -30.68
CA SER A 242 10.07 24.87 -30.72
C SER A 242 9.37 24.30 -29.48
N THR A 243 8.32 24.98 -29.04
CA THR A 243 7.48 24.55 -27.91
C THR A 243 6.02 24.54 -28.34
N TRP A 244 5.34 23.42 -28.12
CA TRP A 244 3.94 23.22 -28.48
C TRP A 244 3.12 22.93 -27.23
N PRO A 245 2.09 23.73 -26.90
CA PRO A 245 1.16 23.38 -25.85
C PRO A 245 0.22 22.28 -26.34
N GLY A 246 -0.17 21.36 -25.46
CA GLY A 246 -1.05 20.26 -25.84
C GLY A 246 -1.46 19.39 -24.67
N ARG A 247 -2.01 18.22 -25.01
CA ARG A 247 -2.34 17.17 -24.03
C ARG A 247 -1.44 15.97 -24.22
N LEU A 248 -1.04 15.37 -23.11
CA LEU A 248 -0.25 14.15 -23.05
C LEU A 248 -1.14 13.02 -22.55
N ILE A 249 -1.09 11.87 -23.24
CA ILE A 249 -1.90 10.70 -22.94
C ILE A 249 -0.94 9.53 -22.76
N LEU A 250 -0.91 8.96 -21.57
CA LEU A 250 -0.15 7.76 -21.26
C LEU A 250 -1.05 6.54 -21.40
N THR A 251 -0.57 5.53 -22.10
CA THR A 251 -1.18 4.20 -22.17
C THR A 251 -0.26 3.14 -21.60
N ASP A 252 -0.72 1.90 -21.59
CA ASP A 252 0.09 0.72 -21.28
C ASP A 252 1.12 0.35 -22.37
N HIS A 253 1.15 1.05 -23.52
CA HIS A 253 2.09 0.75 -24.62
C HIS A 253 2.83 1.98 -25.17
N SER A 254 2.33 3.19 -24.97
CA SER A 254 2.84 4.39 -25.65
C SER A 254 2.48 5.68 -24.89
N LEU A 255 3.24 6.73 -25.19
CA LEU A 255 2.86 8.11 -24.90
C LEU A 255 2.32 8.75 -26.19
N TYR A 256 1.20 9.45 -26.09
CA TYR A 256 0.65 10.23 -27.19
C TYR A 256 0.64 11.71 -26.81
N PHE A 257 1.07 12.55 -27.75
CA PHE A 257 0.97 14.01 -27.61
C PHE A 257 0.09 14.59 -28.71
N GLU A 258 -0.91 15.37 -28.31
CA GLU A 258 -1.80 16.10 -29.22
C GLU A 258 -1.62 17.60 -28.98
N ALA A 259 -1.00 18.30 -29.94
CA ALA A 259 -0.82 19.73 -29.87
C ALA A 259 -2.19 20.45 -29.90
N LEU A 260 -2.33 21.49 -29.08
CA LEU A 260 -3.52 22.31 -29.00
C LEU A 260 -3.55 23.28 -30.20
N LYS A 261 -4.66 23.25 -30.94
CA LYS A 261 -5.04 24.26 -31.93
C LYS A 261 -6.10 25.18 -31.33
N VAL A 262 -6.43 26.25 -32.04
CA VAL A 262 -7.38 27.30 -31.61
C VAL A 262 -8.70 26.74 -31.06
N VAL A 263 -9.19 25.62 -31.62
CA VAL A 263 -10.45 24.98 -31.17
C VAL A 263 -10.43 23.44 -31.22
N SER A 264 -9.29 22.83 -31.52
CA SER A 264 -9.17 21.38 -31.71
C SER A 264 -7.81 20.86 -31.29
N TYR A 265 -7.61 19.55 -31.40
CA TYR A 265 -6.30 18.93 -31.23
C TYR A 265 -5.73 18.49 -32.58
N ASP A 266 -4.42 18.54 -32.72
CA ASP A 266 -3.72 17.97 -33.87
C ASP A 266 -3.72 16.45 -33.87
N LYS A 267 -3.30 15.86 -34.99
CA LYS A 267 -3.09 14.41 -35.07
C LYS A 267 -2.08 13.99 -33.99
N PRO A 268 -2.37 12.96 -33.19
CA PRO A 268 -1.49 12.53 -32.11
C PRO A 268 -0.12 12.09 -32.63
N LYS A 269 0.95 12.63 -32.04
CA LYS A 269 2.30 12.06 -32.13
C LYS A 269 2.40 10.89 -31.16
N ARG A 270 2.89 9.74 -31.62
CA ARG A 270 3.05 8.52 -30.82
C ARG A 270 4.53 8.29 -30.48
N TYR A 271 4.79 8.04 -29.21
CA TYR A 271 6.08 7.66 -28.65
C TYR A 271 5.95 6.24 -28.08
N ASP A 272 6.52 5.26 -28.77
CA ASP A 272 6.34 3.85 -28.41
C ASP A 272 7.17 3.45 -27.17
N LEU A 273 6.53 2.80 -26.20
CA LEU A 273 7.16 2.30 -24.97
C LEU A 273 7.24 0.77 -24.93
N SER A 274 6.62 0.08 -25.88
CA SER A 274 6.44 -1.37 -25.89
C SER A 274 7.51 -2.12 -26.69
N GLU A 275 8.00 -1.53 -27.78
CA GLU A 275 9.01 -2.15 -28.65
C GLU A 275 10.45 -1.86 -28.15
N ASP A 276 11.45 -2.66 -28.51
CA ASP A 276 12.87 -2.37 -28.20
C ASP A 276 13.45 -1.39 -29.25
N LEU A 277 13.14 -0.10 -29.10
CA LEU A 277 13.59 0.97 -29.99
C LEU A 277 14.82 1.71 -29.43
N LYS A 278 15.55 1.08 -28.51
CA LYS A 278 16.62 1.70 -27.72
C LYS A 278 16.15 3.02 -27.09
N GLN A 279 14.94 3.00 -26.52
CA GLN A 279 14.38 4.18 -25.88
C GLN A 279 15.21 4.61 -24.69
N ILE A 280 15.42 5.92 -24.56
CA ILE A 280 15.97 6.56 -23.37
C ILE A 280 14.88 7.48 -22.82
N VAL A 281 14.40 7.18 -21.62
CA VAL A 281 13.46 8.00 -20.87
C VAL A 281 14.15 8.48 -19.61
N LYS A 282 14.29 9.80 -19.44
CA LYS A 282 14.89 10.37 -18.22
C LYS A 282 14.20 11.66 -17.79
N PRO A 283 14.18 11.96 -16.48
CA PRO A 283 13.78 13.27 -15.98
C PRO A 283 14.65 14.38 -16.58
N GLU A 284 14.04 15.52 -16.91
CA GLU A 284 14.72 16.71 -17.44
C GLU A 284 14.23 17.97 -16.71
N LEU A 285 14.94 19.09 -16.88
CA LEU A 285 14.55 20.40 -16.35
C LEU A 285 14.36 21.37 -17.52
N THR A 286 13.19 22.01 -17.61
CA THR A 286 12.84 22.91 -18.72
C THR A 286 12.85 24.39 -18.34
N GLY A 287 13.45 24.78 -17.21
CA GLY A 287 13.60 26.19 -16.84
C GLY A 287 14.72 26.89 -17.63
N PRO A 288 14.68 28.24 -17.72
CA PRO A 288 15.76 29.04 -18.30
C PRO A 288 17.11 28.64 -17.69
N TRP A 289 18.14 28.42 -18.51
CA TRP A 289 19.48 28.00 -18.08
C TRP A 289 19.53 26.70 -17.24
N GLY A 290 18.59 25.78 -17.43
CA GLY A 290 18.52 24.54 -16.65
C GLY A 290 18.08 24.75 -15.20
N THR A 291 17.53 25.92 -14.88
CA THR A 291 16.92 26.17 -13.56
C THR A 291 15.72 25.25 -13.34
N ARG A 292 15.50 24.85 -12.08
CA ARG A 292 14.43 23.94 -11.67
C ARG A 292 13.09 24.67 -11.56
N LEU A 293 12.67 25.34 -12.64
CA LEU A 293 11.39 26.07 -12.70
C LEU A 293 10.20 25.15 -12.99
N PHE A 294 10.42 24.10 -13.77
CA PHE A 294 9.44 23.04 -14.04
C PHE A 294 10.07 21.71 -13.64
N ASP A 295 9.58 21.11 -12.56
CA ASP A 295 10.14 19.92 -11.91
C ASP A 295 9.58 18.59 -12.45
N LYS A 296 8.74 18.65 -13.50
CA LYS A 296 7.99 17.50 -14.04
C LYS A 296 8.31 17.16 -15.51
N ALA A 297 9.40 17.68 -16.07
CA ALA A 297 9.73 17.39 -17.46
C ALA A 297 10.38 16.00 -17.61
N VAL A 298 10.07 15.35 -18.74
CA VAL A 298 10.63 14.06 -19.13
C VAL A 298 11.15 14.19 -20.55
N SER A 299 12.37 13.69 -20.79
CA SER A 299 12.91 13.55 -22.14
C SER A 299 12.72 12.12 -22.62
N TYR A 300 12.30 11.97 -23.87
CA TYR A 300 12.18 10.69 -24.57
C TYR A 300 13.03 10.75 -25.84
N LYS A 301 13.85 9.73 -26.07
CA LYS A 301 14.61 9.54 -27.31
C LYS A 301 14.50 8.09 -27.73
N SER A 302 14.43 7.82 -29.02
CA SER A 302 14.45 6.47 -29.60
C SER A 302 15.07 6.50 -30.99
N ILE A 303 15.44 5.33 -31.52
CA ILE A 303 15.94 5.25 -32.92
C ILE A 303 14.84 5.49 -33.96
N SER A 304 13.57 5.31 -33.58
CA SER A 304 12.41 5.57 -34.45
C SER A 304 12.10 7.06 -34.59
N LEU A 305 12.57 7.89 -33.65
CA LEU A 305 12.50 9.34 -33.74
C LEU A 305 13.74 9.84 -34.50
N THR A 306 13.67 9.85 -35.83
CA THR A 306 14.68 10.55 -36.63
C THR A 306 14.63 12.05 -36.31
N SER A 307 15.80 12.64 -36.03
CA SER A 307 15.96 14.09 -35.90
C SER A 307 15.61 14.79 -37.21
N GLY A 308 14.37 15.25 -37.37
CA GLY A 308 13.99 16.11 -38.48
C GLY A 308 12.57 15.89 -38.95
N ASP A 309 11.72 16.88 -38.69
CA ASP A 309 10.79 17.43 -39.68
C ASP A 309 10.14 18.68 -39.08
N GLY A 310 10.65 19.84 -39.51
CA GLY A 310 10.27 21.14 -39.00
C GLY A 310 10.94 22.30 -39.73
N VAL A 311 11.11 22.21 -41.05
CA VAL A 311 11.15 23.41 -41.90
C VAL A 311 9.87 23.37 -42.74
N PRO A 312 8.83 24.12 -42.37
CA PRO A 312 7.76 24.42 -43.32
C PRO A 312 8.36 25.33 -44.39
N GLY A 313 8.29 24.91 -45.64
CA GLY A 313 8.63 25.76 -46.77
C GLY A 313 7.81 27.04 -46.74
N ALA A 314 8.50 28.16 -46.91
CA ALA A 314 8.02 29.37 -47.53
C ALA A 314 9.02 29.71 -48.65
#